data_AF-A0A940CNQ2-F1
#
_entry.id   AF-A0A940CNQ2-F1
#
_cell.length_a   1.000
_cell.length_b   1.000
_cell.length_c   1.000
_cell.angle_alpha   90.00
_cell.angle_beta   90.00
_cell.angle_gamma   90.00
#
_symmetry.space_group_name_H-M   'P 1'
#
loop_
_entity.id
_entity.type
_entity.pdbx_description
1 polymer ?
#
loop_
_entity_poly.entity_id
_entity_poly.type
_entity_poly.pdbx_seq_one_letter_code
_entity_poly.pdbx_strand_id
1 'polypeptide(L)'
;MDKKKFEEIDNYLNAADKNSARKELIAIYQTHQHDPDYLYLRAKLLKFDQNIYMAIDALIISLQIHQTEKSFNLLSELFSIIGNQEFSDKLKNKDLQSDFLKKLVELMPGIIWKKKENSF
;
A
#
# COMPACT_ATOMS: atom_id res chain seq x y z
N MET A 1 13.81 10.02 -9.29
CA MET A 1 14.81 10.83 -8.56
C MET A 1 14.34 11.00 -7.12
N ASP A 2 13.67 9.98 -6.54
CA ASP A 2 12.70 10.23 -5.45
C ASP A 2 12.86 9.34 -4.22
N LYS A 3 13.85 8.43 -4.18
CA LYS A 3 14.11 7.60 -3.00
C LYS A 3 14.31 8.42 -1.73
N LYS A 4 15.10 9.50 -1.82
CA LYS A 4 15.33 10.42 -0.71
C LYS A 4 14.03 11.08 -0.21
N LYS A 5 13.08 11.33 -1.12
CA LYS A 5 11.79 11.94 -0.78
C LYS A 5 10.86 10.93 -0.10
N PHE A 6 10.81 9.71 -0.61
CA PHE A 6 10.07 8.63 0.03
C PHE A 6 10.64 8.27 1.41
N GLU A 7 11.97 8.24 1.55
CA GLU A 7 12.64 8.08 2.85
C GLU A 7 12.28 9.21 3.83
N GLU A 8 12.26 10.46 3.37
CA GLU A 8 11.84 11.60 4.18
C GLU A 8 10.40 11.44 4.70
N ILE A 9 9.47 11.09 3.82
CA ILE A 9 8.06 10.84 4.18
C ILE A 9 7.96 9.66 5.16
N ASP A 10 8.70 8.59 4.93
CA ASP A 10 8.70 7.43 5.81
C ASP A 10 9.19 7.79 7.21
N ASN A 11 10.24 8.62 7.29
CA ASN A 11 10.76 9.14 8.55
C ASN A 11 9.72 9.98 9.29
N TYR A 12 8.98 10.87 8.61
CA TYR A 12 7.88 11.61 9.24
C TYR A 12 6.80 10.68 9.80
N LEU A 13 6.42 9.65 9.04
CA LEU A 13 5.42 8.65 9.48
C LEU A 13 5.91 7.84 10.68
N ASN A 14 7.18 7.42 10.68
CA ASN A 14 7.79 6.67 11.79
C ASN A 14 7.92 7.53 13.06
N ALA A 15 8.08 8.85 12.90
CA ALA A 15 8.06 9.83 13.99
C ALA A 15 6.65 10.31 14.38
N ALA A 16 5.59 9.72 13.81
CA ALA A 16 4.19 10.11 14.00
C ALA A 16 3.85 11.57 13.60
N ASP A 17 4.69 12.23 12.79
CA ASP A 17 4.43 13.56 12.22
C ASP A 17 3.56 13.45 10.96
N LYS A 18 2.26 13.24 11.18
CA LYS A 18 1.28 13.09 10.10
C LYS A 18 1.12 14.34 9.24
N ASN A 19 1.40 15.53 9.79
CA ASN A 19 1.16 16.78 9.08
C ASN A 19 2.23 16.99 8.02
N SER A 20 3.50 16.78 8.39
CA SER A 20 4.62 16.81 7.44
C SER A 20 4.50 15.70 6.41
N ALA A 21 4.23 14.46 6.83
CA ALA A 21 4.03 13.34 5.91
C ALA A 21 2.91 13.61 4.89
N ARG A 22 1.75 14.09 5.33
CA ARG A 22 0.62 14.42 4.44
C ARG A 22 0.96 15.53 3.47
N LYS A 23 1.58 16.61 3.94
CA LYS A 23 1.99 17.74 3.10
C LYS A 23 2.91 17.26 1.96
N GLU A 24 3.90 16.45 2.29
CA GLU A 24 4.86 15.94 1.31
C GLU A 24 4.24 14.92 0.35
N LEU A 25 3.35 14.03 0.83
CA LEU A 25 2.61 13.11 -0.04
C LEU A 25 1.72 13.85 -1.06
N ILE A 26 1.03 14.93 -0.64
CA ILE A 26 0.21 15.75 -1.55
C ILE A 26 1.10 16.40 -2.61
N ALA A 27 2.28 16.90 -2.23
CA ALA A 27 3.19 17.59 -3.14
C ALA A 27 3.66 16.70 -4.30
N ILE A 28 3.80 15.39 -4.08
CA ILE A 28 4.28 14.43 -5.08
C ILE A 28 3.18 13.59 -5.74
N TYR A 29 1.91 13.83 -5.39
CA TYR A 29 0.77 13.02 -5.86
C TYR A 29 0.69 12.94 -7.39
N GLN A 30 0.71 14.07 -8.09
CA GLN A 30 0.49 14.10 -9.53
C GLN A 30 1.53 13.29 -10.32
N THR A 31 2.76 13.23 -9.82
CA THR A 31 3.88 12.55 -10.46
C THR A 31 4.01 11.09 -10.02
N HIS A 32 3.55 10.73 -8.82
CA HIS A 32 3.81 9.43 -8.20
C HIS A 32 2.54 8.67 -7.77
N GLN A 33 1.34 9.10 -8.14
CA GLN A 33 0.07 8.46 -7.73
C GLN A 33 -0.02 6.94 -8.02
N HIS A 34 0.80 6.42 -8.92
CA HIS A 34 0.87 5.00 -9.28
C HIS A 34 2.23 4.36 -8.97
N ASP A 35 3.08 5.05 -8.20
CA ASP A 35 4.33 4.49 -7.72
C ASP A 35 4.06 3.56 -6.52
N PRO A 36 4.63 2.33 -6.49
CA PRO A 36 4.37 1.38 -5.42
C PRO A 36 4.86 1.86 -4.05
N ASP A 37 5.96 2.62 -3.98
CA ASP A 37 6.48 3.20 -2.74
C ASP A 37 5.59 4.36 -2.27
N TYR A 38 5.12 5.21 -3.19
CA TYR A 38 4.11 6.23 -2.88
C TYR A 38 2.84 5.61 -2.28
N LEU A 39 2.30 4.56 -2.92
CA LEU A 39 1.10 3.87 -2.45
C LEU A 39 1.29 3.22 -1.08
N TYR A 40 2.47 2.65 -0.82
CA TYR A 40 2.84 2.12 0.49
C TYR A 40 2.83 3.22 1.58
N LEU A 41 3.47 4.37 1.31
CA LEU A 41 3.50 5.49 2.26
C LEU A 41 2.10 6.09 2.47
N ARG A 42 1.31 6.19 1.41
CA ARG A 42 -0.10 6.59 1.48
C ARG A 42 -0.90 5.64 2.36
N ALA A 43 -0.70 4.33 2.24
CA ALA A 43 -1.36 3.34 3.10
C ALA A 43 -0.95 3.49 4.57
N LYS A 44 0.33 3.74 4.86
CA LYS A 44 0.80 4.05 6.23
C LYS A 44 0.10 5.28 6.81
N LEU A 45 0.00 6.37 6.05
CA LEU A 45 -0.73 7.57 6.48
C LEU A 45 -2.22 7.27 6.73
N LEU A 46 -2.88 6.55 5.81
CA LEU A 46 -4.28 6.17 5.95
C LEU A 46 -4.54 5.28 7.18
N LYS A 47 -3.65 4.32 7.45
CA LYS A 47 -3.68 3.52 8.69
C LYS A 47 -3.59 4.41 9.93
N PHE A 48 -2.67 5.38 9.92
CA PHE A 48 -2.51 6.33 11.03
C PHE A 48 -3.79 7.15 11.25
N ASP A 49 -4.47 7.55 10.16
CA ASP A 49 -5.76 8.24 10.19
C ASP A 49 -6.96 7.30 10.44
N GLN A 50 -6.73 6.02 10.77
CA GLN A 50 -7.76 4.99 10.98
C GLN A 50 -8.65 4.70 9.75
N ASN A 51 -8.23 5.11 8.55
CA ASN A 51 -8.90 4.80 7.28
C ASN A 51 -8.44 3.43 6.75
N ILE A 52 -8.71 2.37 7.51
CA ILE A 52 -8.12 1.04 7.32
C ILE A 52 -8.44 0.42 5.96
N TYR A 53 -9.70 0.47 5.50
CA TYR A 53 -10.08 -0.10 4.21
C TYR A 53 -9.40 0.61 3.03
N MET A 54 -9.28 1.95 3.09
CA MET A 54 -8.54 2.69 2.05
C MET A 54 -7.04 2.36 2.06
N ALA A 55 -6.47 2.08 3.25
CA ALA A 55 -5.08 1.62 3.35
C ALA A 55 -4.90 0.23 2.73
N ILE A 56 -5.86 -0.68 2.92
CA ILE A 56 -5.91 -2.00 2.28
C ILE A 56 -5.94 -1.83 0.76
N ASP A 57 -6.85 -1.01 0.23
CA ASP A 57 -6.98 -0.78 -1.21
C ASP A 57 -5.67 -0.27 -1.82
N ALA A 58 -5.04 0.72 -1.17
CA ALA A 58 -3.76 1.27 -1.62
C ALA A 58 -2.65 0.23 -1.65
N LEU A 59 -2.59 -0.69 -0.67
CA LEU A 59 -1.59 -1.76 -0.63
C LEU A 59 -1.85 -2.86 -1.65
N ILE A 60 -3.11 -3.22 -1.87
CA ILE A 60 -3.48 -4.18 -2.91
C ILE A 60 -3.05 -3.64 -4.29
N ILE A 61 -3.23 -2.34 -4.56
CA ILE A 61 -2.73 -1.70 -5.78
C ILE A 61 -1.19 -1.67 -5.81
N SER A 62 -0.53 -1.27 -4.72
CA SER A 62 0.94 -1.26 -4.60
C SER A 62 1.53 -2.63 -4.95
N LEU A 63 0.97 -3.71 -4.38
CA LEU A 63 1.41 -5.08 -4.57
C LEU A 63 1.09 -5.65 -5.96
N GLN A 64 0.03 -5.17 -6.62
CA GLN A 64 -0.22 -5.48 -8.03
C GLN A 64 0.85 -4.88 -8.95
N ILE A 65 1.41 -3.73 -8.59
CA ILE A 65 2.45 -3.04 -9.37
C ILE A 65 3.82 -3.65 -9.08
N HIS A 66 4.16 -3.79 -7.80
CA HIS A 66 5.42 -4.35 -7.35
C HIS A 66 5.26 -5.03 -5.99
N GLN A 67 5.40 -6.35 -5.98
CA GLN A 67 5.33 -7.14 -4.75
C GLN A 67 6.57 -6.89 -3.88
N THR A 68 6.35 -6.39 -2.67
CA THR A 68 7.42 -6.17 -1.69
C THR A 68 7.04 -6.74 -0.33
N GLU A 69 8.03 -7.25 0.40
CA GLU A 69 7.82 -7.80 1.74
C GLU A 69 7.23 -6.77 2.70
N LYS A 70 7.68 -5.51 2.64
CA LYS A 70 7.12 -4.43 3.48
C LYS A 70 5.62 -4.19 3.21
N SER A 71 5.18 -4.25 1.96
CA SER A 71 3.78 -4.06 1.61
C SER A 71 2.92 -5.25 2.02
N PHE A 72 3.42 -6.48 1.87
CA PHE A 72 2.73 -7.68 2.36
C PHE A 72 2.59 -7.68 3.88
N ASN A 73 3.67 -7.33 4.60
CA ASN A 73 3.65 -7.25 6.05
C ASN A 73 2.64 -6.21 6.56
N LEU A 74 2.60 -5.03 5.92
CA LEU A 74 1.61 -4.01 6.28
C LEU A 74 0.18 -4.45 5.94
N LEU A 75 -0.04 -5.08 4.78
CA LEU A 75 -1.37 -5.58 4.41
C LEU A 75 -1.84 -6.67 5.39
N SER A 76 -0.95 -7.58 5.77
CA SER A 76 -1.21 -8.59 6.79
C SER A 76 -1.57 -7.97 8.15
N GLU A 77 -0.88 -6.90 8.55
CA GLU A 77 -1.21 -6.15 9.76
C GLU A 77 -2.62 -5.55 9.69
N LEU A 78 -3.00 -4.92 8.57
CA LEU A 78 -4.33 -4.34 8.41
C LEU A 78 -5.44 -5.40 8.48
N PHE A 79 -5.24 -6.58 7.89
CA PHE A 79 -6.21 -7.69 8.01
C PHE A 79 -6.34 -8.19 9.45
N SER A 80 -5.26 -8.21 10.22
CA SER A 80 -5.31 -8.53 11.66
C SER A 80 -6.09 -7.46 12.45
N ILE A 81 -5.87 -6.17 12.15
CA ILE A 81 -6.58 -5.04 12.79
C ILE A 81 -8.10 -5.13 12.58
N ILE A 82 -8.56 -5.54 11.40
CA ILE A 82 -10.00 -5.73 11.13
C ILE A 82 -10.54 -7.10 11.59
N GLY A 83 -9.74 -7.89 12.31
CA GLY A 83 -10.15 -9.17 12.91
C GLY A 83 -10.09 -10.38 11.98
N ASN A 84 -9.50 -10.27 10.79
CA ASN A 84 -9.34 -11.38 9.85
C ASN A 84 -7.96 -12.01 9.96
N GLN A 85 -7.77 -12.84 10.98
CA GLN A 85 -6.48 -13.48 11.26
C GLN A 85 -6.08 -14.48 10.17
N GLU A 86 -7.04 -15.19 9.57
CA GLU A 86 -6.78 -16.14 8.49
C GLU A 86 -6.09 -15.46 7.30
N PHE A 87 -6.56 -14.28 6.91
CA PHE A 87 -5.98 -13.52 5.81
C PHE A 87 -4.62 -12.93 6.19
N SER A 88 -4.50 -12.45 7.43
CA SER A 88 -3.23 -11.98 7.99
C SER A 88 -2.14 -13.05 7.88
N ASP A 89 -2.43 -14.28 8.27
CA ASP A 89 -1.49 -15.39 8.28
C ASP A 89 -1.08 -15.82 6.87
N LYS A 90 -2.05 -15.90 5.94
CA LYS A 90 -1.79 -16.20 4.52
C LYS A 90 -0.88 -15.15 3.86
N LEU A 91 -1.07 -13.88 4.20
CA LEU A 91 -0.26 -12.77 3.67
C LEU A 91 1.16 -12.69 4.27
N LYS A 92 1.38 -13.25 5.47
CA LYS A 92 2.72 -13.39 6.08
C LYS A 92 3.51 -14.57 5.52
N ASN A 93 2.82 -15.57 5.01
CA ASN A 93 3.46 -16.76 4.47
C ASN A 93 4.03 -16.48 3.07
N LYS A 94 5.36 -16.47 2.93
CA LYS A 94 6.06 -16.18 1.67
C LYS A 94 5.70 -17.12 0.52
N ASP A 95 5.33 -18.37 0.83
CA ASP A 95 4.94 -19.37 -0.17
C ASP A 95 3.50 -19.16 -0.66
N LEU A 96 2.65 -18.50 0.13
CA LEU A 96 1.22 -18.34 -0.16
C LEU A 96 0.81 -16.92 -0.56
N GLN A 97 1.56 -15.91 -0.12
CA GLN A 97 1.14 -14.50 -0.18
C GLN A 97 0.82 -14.02 -1.61
N SER A 98 1.56 -14.47 -2.63
CA SER A 98 1.38 -14.03 -4.01
C SER A 98 0.11 -14.63 -4.63
N ASP A 99 -0.13 -15.93 -4.41
CA ASP A 99 -1.34 -16.59 -4.90
C ASP A 99 -2.58 -16.15 -4.14
N PHE A 100 -2.42 -15.85 -2.85
CA PHE A 100 -3.50 -15.27 -2.06
C PHE A 100 -3.84 -13.86 -2.52
N LEU A 101 -2.86 -13.01 -2.83
CA LEU A 101 -3.07 -11.69 -3.41
C LEU A 101 -3.86 -11.77 -4.73
N LYS A 102 -3.53 -12.71 -5.63
CA LYS A 102 -4.28 -12.90 -6.89
C LYS A 102 -5.76 -13.16 -6.62
N LYS A 103 -6.06 -14.07 -5.68
CA LYS A 103 -7.45 -14.35 -5.25
C LYS A 103 -8.13 -13.13 -4.64
N LEU A 104 -7.43 -12.34 -3.83
CA LEU A 104 -7.99 -11.08 -3.28
C LEU A 104 -8.37 -10.12 -4.40
N VAL A 105 -7.51 -9.93 -5.40
CA VAL A 105 -7.78 -9.04 -6.55
C VAL A 105 -8.98 -9.55 -7.36
N GLU A 106 -9.10 -10.85 -7.59
CA GLU A 106 -10.26 -11.46 -8.26
C GLU A 106 -11.58 -11.21 -7.51
N LEU A 107 -11.54 -11.26 -6.17
CA LEU A 107 -12.69 -10.99 -5.31
C LEU A 107 -13.01 -9.49 -5.15
N MET A 108 -12.07 -8.61 -5.51
CA MET A 108 -12.18 -7.15 -5.35
C MET A 108 -12.04 -6.45 -6.71
N PRO A 109 -12.99 -6.62 -7.65
CA PRO A 109 -12.86 -6.13 -9.02
C PRO A 109 -12.78 -4.59 -9.14
N GLY A 110 -13.18 -3.87 -8.08
CA GLY A 110 -13.01 -2.42 -7.98
C GLY A 110 -11.56 -1.97 -7.73
N ILE A 111 -10.67 -2.89 -7.37
CA ILE A 111 -9.27 -2.64 -7.01
C ILE A 111 -8.36 -3.34 -8.01
N ILE A 112 -8.60 -3.10 -9.29
CA ILE A 112 -7.76 -3.62 -10.37
C ILE A 112 -6.87 -2.50 -10.88
N TRP A 113 -5.55 -2.68 -10.76
CA TRP A 113 -4.60 -1.81 -11.44
C TRP A 113 -4.45 -2.22 -12.89
N LYS A 114 -5.13 -1.52 -13.80
CA LYS A 114 -4.87 -1.63 -15.24
C LYS A 114 -3.81 -0.61 -15.61
N LYS A 115 -2.60 -1.10 -15.94
CA LYS A 115 -1.61 -0.26 -16.63
C LYS A 115 -2.30 0.26 -17.90
N LYS A 116 -2.36 1.59 -18.10
CA LYS A 116 -2.80 2.13 -19.38
C LYS A 116 -1.89 1.53 -20.44
N GLU A 117 -2.43 0.69 -21.31
CA GLU A 117 -1.81 0.39 -22.59
C GLU A 117 -1.74 1.74 -23.31
N ASN A 118 -0.53 2.21 -23.60
CA ASN A 118 -0.36 3.35 -24.48
C ASN A 118 -0.87 2.90 -25.85
N SER A 119 -2.11 3.21 -26.17
CA SER A 119 -2.59 3.23 -27.54
C SER A 119 -1.83 4.33 -28.27
N PHE A 120 -0.78 3.94 -28.98
CA PHE A 120 -0.13 4.74 -30.01
C PHE A 120 -1.01 4.83 -31.25
#